data_AF-A0A8T6G5J0-F1
#
_entry.id   AF-A0A8T6G5J0-F1
#
_cell.length_a   1.000
_cell.length_b   1.000
_cell.length_c   1.000
_cell.angle_alpha   90.00
_cell.angle_beta   90.00
_cell.angle_gamma   90.00
#
_symmetry.space_group_name_H-M   'P 1'
#
loop_
_entity.id
_entity.type
_entity.pdbx_description
1 polymer ?
#
loop_
_entity_poly.entity_id
_entity_poly.type
_entity_poly.pdbx_seq_one_letter_code
_entity_poly.pdbx_strand_id
1 'polypeptide(L)'
;MQTQLLEAGEDLDSIPERDVYYLVRGIRLTISSPLAKTVLVSGAFFETIPIGEVLADAFNQVAIESATDETDASEISQRLDIQQVHFARTRRVEGSSISLRFRVMAQVDPRANLLSDTRFPMIAANTLTMLVHEPQLTDPDLTNQYTWDQPPDAIKSCDAYNHLAQALDEIDKSLKEIIQVSVLRHPMNGPFFLAQASIHP
;
A
#
# COMPACT_ATOMS: atom_id res chain seq x y z
N MET A 1 -6.83 -8.36 -16.11
CA MET A 1 -5.61 -8.74 -15.35
C MET A 1 -4.91 -9.95 -15.97
N GLN A 2 -5.61 -11.07 -16.25
CA GLN A 2 -5.03 -12.21 -17.00
C GLN A 2 -4.60 -11.82 -18.43
N THR A 3 -5.35 -10.94 -19.09
CA THR A 3 -5.13 -10.55 -20.50
C THR A 3 -3.81 -9.84 -20.75
N GLN A 4 -3.42 -8.84 -19.96
CA GLN A 4 -2.20 -8.05 -20.26
C GLN A 4 -0.90 -8.87 -20.14
N LEU A 5 -0.79 -9.74 -19.13
CA LEU A 5 0.40 -10.55 -18.91
C LEU A 5 0.48 -11.73 -19.89
N LEU A 6 -0.68 -12.30 -20.26
CA LEU A 6 -0.77 -13.30 -21.33
C LEU A 6 -0.52 -12.69 -22.72
N GLU A 7 -0.95 -11.44 -22.96
CA GLU A 7 -0.73 -10.70 -24.21
C GLU A 7 0.71 -10.20 -24.36
N ALA A 8 1.37 -9.81 -23.26
CA ALA A 8 2.78 -9.42 -23.24
C ALA A 8 3.75 -10.62 -23.35
N GLY A 9 3.29 -11.83 -22.99
CA GLY A 9 4.10 -13.04 -23.02
C GLY A 9 5.28 -12.96 -22.04
N GLU A 10 6.50 -13.22 -22.53
CA GLU A 10 7.73 -13.11 -21.71
C GLU A 10 8.36 -11.71 -21.73
N ASP A 11 7.86 -10.78 -22.55
CA ASP A 11 8.37 -9.42 -22.62
C ASP A 11 7.75 -8.56 -21.52
N LEU A 12 8.24 -8.74 -20.30
CA LEU A 12 7.78 -7.98 -19.12
C LEU A 12 7.84 -6.47 -19.36
N ASP A 13 8.80 -5.98 -20.15
CA ASP A 13 9.02 -4.55 -20.41
C ASP A 13 8.02 -3.95 -21.40
N SER A 14 7.20 -4.77 -22.07
CA SER A 14 6.12 -4.31 -22.94
C SER A 14 4.87 -3.85 -22.18
N ILE A 15 4.83 -4.02 -20.85
CA ILE A 15 3.70 -3.64 -20.01
C ILE A 15 3.94 -2.21 -19.47
N PRO A 16 3.21 -1.18 -19.97
CA PRO A 16 3.48 0.22 -19.63
C PRO A 16 3.09 0.59 -18.19
N GLU A 17 2.06 -0.06 -17.64
CA GLU A 17 1.62 0.08 -16.25
C GLU A 17 1.46 -1.30 -15.63
N ARG A 18 2.09 -1.52 -14.47
CA ARG A 18 2.04 -2.79 -13.75
C ARG A 18 1.27 -2.58 -12.45
N ASP A 19 0.25 -3.39 -12.21
CA ASP A 19 -0.35 -3.49 -10.89
C ASP A 19 0.68 -4.09 -9.92
N VAL A 20 1.15 -3.27 -8.99
CA VAL A 20 2.09 -3.72 -7.96
C VAL A 20 1.31 -4.23 -6.76
N TYR A 21 1.66 -5.43 -6.29
CA TYR A 21 1.14 -5.98 -5.04
C TYR A 21 2.30 -6.27 -4.09
N TYR A 22 2.11 -5.91 -2.82
CA TYR A 22 3.06 -6.19 -1.75
C TYR A 22 2.55 -7.32 -0.88
N LEU A 23 3.41 -8.31 -0.60
CA LEU A 23 3.15 -9.32 0.41
C LEU A 23 3.71 -8.86 1.76
N VAL A 24 2.82 -8.38 2.63
CA VAL A 24 3.16 -7.94 3.98
C VAL A 24 2.91 -9.07 4.96
N ARG A 25 3.93 -9.43 5.74
CA ARG A 25 3.83 -10.48 6.77
C ARG A 25 4.28 -9.95 8.11
N GLY A 26 3.52 -10.28 9.14
CA GLY A 26 3.85 -9.95 10.52
C GLY A 26 3.60 -11.14 11.44
N ILE A 27 4.48 -11.32 12.42
CA ILE A 27 4.28 -12.28 13.49
C ILE A 27 4.29 -11.50 14.80
N ARG A 28 3.21 -11.65 15.58
CA ARG A 28 3.13 -11.14 16.94
C ARG A 28 3.21 -12.32 17.89
N LEU A 29 4.25 -12.35 18.71
CA LEU A 29 4.38 -13.35 19.76
C LEU A 29 3.40 -12.99 20.90
N THR A 30 2.51 -13.92 21.23
CA THR A 30 1.67 -13.82 22.44
C THR A 30 2.06 -14.91 23.43
N ILE A 31 1.54 -14.83 24.66
CA ILE A 31 1.83 -15.80 25.74
C ILE A 31 1.37 -17.22 25.35
N SER A 32 0.29 -17.33 24.59
CA SER A 32 -0.36 -18.60 24.26
C SER A 32 0.02 -19.16 22.89
N SER A 33 0.30 -18.32 21.88
CA SER A 33 0.76 -18.74 20.55
C SER A 33 1.23 -17.56 19.69
N PRO A 34 2.06 -17.77 18.66
CA PRO A 34 2.32 -16.73 17.66
C PRO A 34 1.06 -16.46 16.85
N LEU A 35 0.69 -15.19 16.70
CA LEU A 35 -0.35 -14.73 15.79
C LEU A 35 0.32 -14.22 14.50
N ALA A 36 -0.05 -14.81 13.36
CA ALA A 36 0.48 -14.40 12.06
C ALA A 36 -0.56 -13.57 11.30
N LYS A 37 -0.13 -12.50 10.64
CA LYS A 37 -0.93 -11.80 9.63
C LYS A 37 -0.19 -11.84 8.31
N THR A 38 -0.86 -12.30 7.26
CA THR A 38 -0.34 -12.33 5.90
C THR A 38 -1.31 -11.57 5.01
N VAL A 39 -0.84 -10.44 4.47
CA VAL A 39 -1.67 -9.53 3.68
C VAL A 39 -1.02 -9.33 2.31
N LEU A 40 -1.72 -9.69 1.25
CA LEU A 40 -1.41 -9.24 -0.11
C LEU A 40 -2.16 -7.94 -0.36
N VAL A 41 -1.45 -6.85 -0.64
CA VAL A 41 -2.05 -5.52 -0.73
C VAL A 41 -1.64 -4.81 -2.01
N SER A 42 -2.60 -4.19 -2.70
CA SER A 42 -2.35 -3.31 -3.84
C SER A 42 -1.42 -2.16 -3.46
N GLY A 43 -0.48 -1.79 -4.34
CA GLY A 43 0.51 -0.75 -4.09
C GLY A 43 -0.09 0.62 -3.83
N ALA A 44 -1.29 0.87 -4.36
CA ALA A 44 -2.12 2.04 -4.04
C ALA A 44 -2.41 2.20 -2.55
N PHE A 45 -2.20 1.18 -1.70
CA PHE A 45 -2.29 1.32 -0.26
C PHE A 45 -1.18 2.19 0.34
N PHE A 46 0.05 2.12 -0.19
CA PHE A 46 1.20 2.87 0.30
C PHE A 46 1.48 4.14 -0.53
N GLU A 47 1.03 4.16 -1.78
CA GLU A 47 1.24 5.27 -2.69
C GLU A 47 0.21 6.36 -2.44
N THR A 48 0.51 7.26 -1.48
CA THR A 48 -0.38 8.37 -1.12
C THR A 48 -0.11 9.63 -1.95
N ILE A 49 1.16 9.90 -2.27
CA ILE A 49 1.62 11.05 -3.08
C ILE A 49 2.88 10.65 -3.88
N PRO A 50 3.14 11.27 -5.04
CA PRO A 50 4.35 11.01 -5.82
C PRO A 50 5.63 11.23 -5.00
N ILE A 51 6.64 10.37 -5.20
CA ILE A 51 7.92 10.49 -4.48
C ILE A 51 8.60 11.86 -4.67
N GLY A 52 8.41 12.49 -5.83
CA GLY A 52 8.91 13.85 -6.09
C GLY A 52 8.29 14.88 -5.15
N GLU A 53 6.98 14.78 -4.91
CA GLU A 53 6.25 15.65 -3.98
C GLU A 53 6.67 15.38 -2.53
N VAL A 54 6.80 14.10 -2.12
CA VAL A 54 7.29 13.73 -0.78
C VAL A 54 8.66 14.37 -0.51
N LEU A 55 9.57 14.27 -1.48
CA LEU A 55 10.90 14.83 -1.34
C LEU A 55 10.85 16.36 -1.30
N ALA A 56 10.12 17.00 -2.21
CA ALA A 56 9.97 18.45 -2.23
C ALA A 56 9.45 18.98 -0.88
N ASP A 57 8.39 18.38 -0.35
CA ASP A 57 7.81 18.76 0.94
C ASP A 57 8.78 18.56 2.11
N ALA A 58 9.48 17.43 2.16
CA ALA A 58 10.46 17.15 3.21
C ALA A 58 11.61 18.16 3.21
N PHE A 59 12.11 18.55 2.04
CA PHE A 59 13.17 19.55 1.94
C PHE A 59 12.67 20.98 2.20
N ASN A 60 11.45 21.31 1.78
CA ASN A 60 10.83 22.59 2.14
C ASN A 60 10.71 22.72 3.67
N GLN A 61 10.35 21.64 4.37
CA GLN A 61 10.34 21.64 5.85
C GLN A 61 11.73 21.93 6.42
N VAL A 62 12.78 21.25 5.94
CA VAL A 62 14.16 21.52 6.38
C VAL A 62 14.59 22.95 6.07
N ALA A 63 14.21 23.49 4.90
CA ALA A 63 14.52 24.87 4.52
C ALA A 63 13.84 25.87 5.46
N ILE A 64 12.57 25.67 5.79
CA ILE A 64 11.82 26.49 6.76
C ILE A 64 12.45 26.40 8.15
N GLU A 65 12.80 25.20 8.61
CA GLU A 65 13.44 24.99 9.92
C GLU A 65 14.83 25.63 10.03
N SER A 66 15.55 25.71 8.91
CA SER A 66 16.92 26.24 8.86
C SER A 66 16.98 27.74 8.57
N ALA A 67 15.89 28.33 8.08
CA ALA A 67 15.84 29.73 7.70
C ALA A 67 15.75 30.65 8.92
N THR A 68 16.46 31.77 8.86
CA THR A 68 16.42 32.81 9.91
C THR A 68 15.20 33.71 9.79
N ASP A 69 14.59 33.80 8.60
CA ASP A 69 13.32 34.46 8.32
C ASP A 69 12.53 33.77 7.20
N GLU A 70 11.25 34.13 7.01
CA GLU A 70 10.37 33.48 6.00
C GLU A 70 10.80 33.72 4.55
N THR A 71 11.52 34.82 4.29
CA THR A 71 11.97 35.19 2.93
C THR A 71 13.06 34.22 2.47
N ASP A 72 14.01 33.89 3.36
CA ASP A 72 15.08 32.93 3.11
C ASP A 72 14.52 31.53 2.80
N ALA A 73 13.52 31.07 3.54
CA ALA A 73 12.90 29.75 3.34
C ALA A 73 12.25 29.60 1.96
N SER A 74 11.53 30.64 1.50
CA SER A 74 10.87 30.65 0.20
C SER A 74 11.89 30.63 -0.94
N GLU A 75 12.97 31.39 -0.83
CA GLU A 75 14.02 31.45 -1.85
C GLU A 75 14.80 30.13 -1.94
N ILE A 76 15.10 29.48 -0.81
CA ILE A 76 15.73 28.15 -0.78
C ILE A 76 14.81 27.11 -1.42
N SER A 77 13.53 27.11 -1.06
CA SER A 77 12.53 26.16 -1.58
C SER A 77 12.37 26.26 -3.09
N GLN A 78 12.31 27.49 -3.64
CA GLN A 78 12.19 27.72 -5.09
C GLN A 78 13.42 27.26 -5.89
N ARG A 79 14.60 27.20 -5.26
CA ARG A 79 15.86 26.81 -5.91
C ARG A 79 16.14 25.31 -5.83
N LEU A 80 15.40 24.59 -4.99
CA LEU A 80 15.54 23.16 -4.77
C LEU A 80 14.74 22.38 -5.84
N ASP A 81 15.29 22.25 -7.04
CA ASP A 81 14.81 21.27 -8.03
C ASP A 81 15.22 19.85 -7.62
N ILE A 82 14.40 19.25 -6.77
CA ILE A 82 14.67 17.99 -6.09
C ILE A 82 14.23 16.83 -6.97
N GLN A 83 15.10 16.45 -7.89
CA GLN A 83 14.98 15.18 -8.60
C GLN A 83 15.71 14.07 -7.86
N GLN A 84 15.10 12.89 -7.81
CA GLN A 84 15.67 11.69 -7.17
C GLN A 84 17.11 11.38 -7.68
N VAL A 85 17.40 11.69 -8.94
CA VAL A 85 18.72 11.50 -9.56
C VAL A 85 19.82 12.34 -8.90
N HIS A 86 19.48 13.46 -8.27
CA HIS A 86 20.44 14.33 -7.58
C HIS A 86 20.89 13.78 -6.22
N PHE A 87 20.09 12.89 -5.61
CA PHE A 87 20.40 12.24 -4.32
C PHE A 87 21.16 10.93 -4.49
N ALA A 88 20.99 10.25 -5.61
CA ALA A 88 21.68 8.98 -5.88
C ALA A 88 23.21 9.13 -6.10
N ARG A 89 23.71 10.36 -6.31
CA ARG A 89 25.11 10.65 -6.65
C ARG A 89 25.98 10.86 -5.42
N THR A 90 27.15 10.23 -5.41
CA THR A 90 28.23 10.56 -4.47
C THR A 90 28.82 11.92 -4.85
N ARG A 91 28.92 12.83 -3.88
CA ARG A 91 29.52 14.17 -4.06
C ARG A 91 30.90 14.20 -3.42
N ARG A 92 31.88 14.67 -4.19
CA ARG A 92 33.22 14.94 -3.70
C ARG A 92 33.35 16.44 -3.48
N VAL A 93 33.62 16.84 -2.26
CA VAL A 93 33.89 18.24 -1.92
C VAL A 93 35.39 18.45 -2.04
N GLU A 94 35.79 19.48 -2.78
CA GLU A 94 37.20 19.81 -2.94
C GLU A 94 37.83 20.13 -1.57
N GLY A 95 39.04 19.62 -1.32
CA GLY A 95 39.71 19.72 -0.01
C GLY A 95 39.16 18.77 1.07
N SER A 96 38.09 18.02 0.82
CA SER A 96 37.61 16.99 1.74
C SER A 96 38.29 15.64 1.50
N SER A 97 38.72 15.00 2.58
CA SER A 97 39.18 13.60 2.57
C SER A 97 38.03 12.59 2.56
N ILE A 98 36.79 13.05 2.69
CA ILE A 98 35.58 12.21 2.68
C ILE A 98 34.65 12.58 1.53
N SER A 99 33.97 11.57 0.99
CA SER A 99 32.92 11.74 -0.01
C SER A 99 31.56 11.58 0.65
N LEU A 100 30.61 12.45 0.30
CA LEU A 100 29.26 12.43 0.86
C LEU A 100 28.31 11.71 -0.10
N ARG A 101 27.44 10.87 0.45
CA ARG A 101 26.33 10.26 -0.27
C ARG A 101 25.07 10.43 0.55
N PHE A 102 24.08 11.10 0.00
CA PHE A 102 22.78 11.25 0.64
C PHE A 102 21.96 9.99 0.39
N ARG A 103 21.34 9.46 1.45
CA ARG A 103 20.33 8.40 1.36
C ARG A 103 19.07 8.95 1.99
N VAL A 104 17.99 9.00 1.21
CA VAL A 104 16.67 9.25 1.77
C VAL A 104 16.11 7.90 2.19
N MET A 105 15.85 7.74 3.49
CA MET A 105 15.17 6.56 4.02
C MET A 105 13.70 6.90 4.15
N ALA A 106 12.84 6.19 3.42
CA ALA A 106 11.41 6.23 3.66
C ALA A 106 11.08 5.25 4.78
N GLN A 107 10.40 5.73 5.82
CA GLN A 107 9.79 4.87 6.82
C GLN A 107 8.29 4.85 6.57
N VAL A 108 7.68 3.66 6.68
CA VAL A 108 6.22 3.53 6.60
C VAL A 108 5.61 4.29 7.78
N ASP A 109 4.72 5.23 7.49
CA ASP A 109 3.96 5.95 8.50
C ASP A 109 3.21 4.94 9.39
N PRO A 110 3.26 5.05 10.74
CA PRO A 110 2.51 4.16 11.63
C PRO A 110 0.99 4.09 11.33
N ARG A 111 0.42 5.09 10.65
CA ARG A 111 -0.95 5.11 10.11
C ARG A 111 -1.18 4.04 9.05
N ALA A 112 -0.17 3.71 8.26
CA ALA A 112 -0.20 2.69 7.21
C ALA A 112 0.27 1.31 7.71
N ASN A 113 0.42 1.11 9.02
CA ASN A 113 0.80 -0.18 9.57
C ASN A 113 -0.38 -1.17 9.55
N LEU A 114 -0.50 -1.94 8.46
CA LEU A 114 -1.49 -3.00 8.25
C LEU A 114 -1.55 -4.06 9.35
N LEU A 115 -0.46 -4.23 10.10
CA LEU A 115 -0.36 -5.23 11.16
C LEU A 115 -0.92 -4.74 12.50
N SER A 116 -1.31 -3.46 12.60
CA SER A 116 -1.87 -2.88 13.82
C SER A 116 -3.33 -3.30 14.01
N ASP A 117 -3.59 -4.09 15.04
CA ASP A 117 -4.95 -4.48 15.47
C ASP A 117 -5.81 -3.28 15.86
N THR A 118 -5.18 -2.18 16.29
CA THR A 118 -5.89 -0.95 16.68
C THR A 118 -6.31 -0.12 15.48
N ARG A 119 -5.47 -0.05 14.43
CA ARG A 119 -5.75 0.72 13.21
C ARG A 119 -6.66 -0.03 12.25
N PHE A 120 -6.36 -1.30 12.02
CA PHE A 120 -7.04 -2.14 11.05
C PHE A 120 -7.58 -3.40 11.74
N PRO A 121 -8.57 -3.25 12.66
CA PRO A 121 -9.12 -4.36 13.43
C PRO A 121 -9.82 -5.39 12.55
N MET A 122 -10.28 -5.01 11.35
CA MET A 122 -10.93 -5.93 10.41
C MET A 122 -9.97 -6.93 9.76
N ILE A 123 -8.66 -6.64 9.74
CA ILE A 123 -7.64 -7.61 9.28
C ILE A 123 -7.38 -8.54 10.45
N ALA A 124 -8.04 -9.70 10.44
CA ALA A 124 -7.92 -10.68 11.51
C ALA A 124 -6.51 -11.30 11.58
N ALA A 125 -6.19 -11.89 12.73
CA ALA A 125 -5.00 -12.73 12.86
C ALA A 125 -5.27 -14.14 12.32
N ASN A 126 -4.21 -14.84 11.94
CA ASN A 126 -4.22 -16.18 11.34
C ASN A 126 -5.11 -16.24 10.10
N THR A 127 -5.05 -15.20 9.27
CA THR A 127 -5.75 -15.14 7.99
C THR A 127 -4.76 -14.89 6.86
N LEU A 128 -5.18 -15.31 5.67
CA LEU A 128 -4.65 -14.79 4.42
C LEU A 128 -5.62 -13.69 3.95
N THR A 129 -5.15 -12.46 3.89
CA THR A 129 -5.96 -11.29 3.51
C THR A 129 -5.48 -10.74 2.17
N MET A 130 -6.42 -10.37 1.31
CA MET A 130 -6.19 -9.60 0.10
C MET A 130 -6.86 -8.24 0.23
N LEU A 131 -6.13 -7.18 -0.11
CA LEU A 131 -6.60 -5.80 -0.15
C LEU A 131 -6.41 -5.23 -1.54
N VAL A 132 -7.52 -4.85 -2.19
CA VAL A 132 -7.53 -4.26 -3.53
C VAL A 132 -8.17 -2.88 -3.47
N HIS A 133 -7.54 -1.89 -4.08
CA HIS A 133 -8.07 -0.53 -4.08
C HIS A 133 -9.33 -0.46 -4.97
N GLU A 134 -10.43 0.03 -4.41
CA GLU A 134 -11.75 0.02 -5.06
C GLU A 134 -12.46 1.36 -4.76
N PRO A 135 -12.01 2.46 -5.38
CA PRO A 135 -12.42 3.83 -5.03
C PRO A 135 -13.93 4.09 -5.14
N GLN A 136 -14.65 3.28 -5.92
CA GLN A 136 -16.09 3.33 -6.07
C GLN A 136 -16.89 2.83 -4.84
N LEU A 137 -16.24 2.14 -3.88
CA LEU A 137 -16.89 1.63 -2.66
C LEU A 137 -17.03 2.74 -1.59
N THR A 138 -17.88 3.73 -1.85
CA THR A 138 -18.01 4.94 -1.02
C THR A 138 -18.95 4.78 0.20
N ASP A 139 -19.78 3.73 0.24
CA ASP A 139 -20.76 3.52 1.30
C ASP A 139 -20.09 3.12 2.65
N PRO A 140 -20.22 3.94 3.71
CA PRO A 140 -19.56 3.70 5.00
C PRO A 140 -20.04 2.43 5.72
N ASP A 141 -21.26 1.95 5.44
CA ASP A 141 -21.85 0.80 6.12
C ASP A 141 -21.22 -0.54 5.68
N LEU A 142 -20.46 -0.53 4.58
CA LEU A 142 -19.76 -1.70 4.03
C LEU A 142 -18.51 -2.14 4.83
N THR A 143 -18.22 -1.48 5.95
CA THR A 143 -17.07 -1.84 6.82
C THR A 143 -17.30 -3.09 7.66
N ASN A 144 -18.55 -3.56 7.75
CA ASN A 144 -18.89 -4.83 8.40
C ASN A 144 -18.32 -6.02 7.63
N GLN A 145 -18.08 -7.14 8.33
CA GLN A 145 -17.68 -8.39 7.70
C GLN A 145 -18.92 -9.18 7.24
N TYR A 146 -18.89 -9.61 5.99
CA TYR A 146 -19.93 -10.40 5.35
C TYR A 146 -19.37 -11.75 4.88
N THR A 147 -20.21 -12.77 4.82
CA THR A 147 -19.84 -14.03 4.17
C THR A 147 -19.80 -13.82 2.66
N TRP A 148 -18.96 -14.61 1.97
CA TRP A 148 -18.79 -14.53 0.51
C TRP A 148 -20.12 -14.60 -0.28
N ASP A 149 -21.07 -15.41 0.17
CA ASP A 149 -22.35 -15.65 -0.51
C ASP A 149 -23.43 -14.61 -0.19
N GLN A 150 -23.27 -13.86 0.89
CA GLN A 150 -24.22 -12.84 1.33
C GLN A 150 -23.62 -11.42 1.47
N PRO A 151 -22.79 -10.94 0.53
CA PRO A 151 -22.33 -9.57 0.57
C PRO A 151 -23.41 -8.61 0.07
N PRO A 152 -23.39 -7.35 0.50
CA PRO A 152 -24.18 -6.27 -0.09
C PRO A 152 -23.96 -6.16 -1.60
N ASP A 153 -24.99 -5.72 -2.33
CA ASP A 153 -24.91 -5.59 -3.80
C ASP A 153 -23.80 -4.63 -4.26
N ALA A 154 -23.50 -3.60 -3.45
CA ALA A 154 -22.40 -2.68 -3.71
C ALA A 154 -21.02 -3.36 -3.73
N ILE A 155 -20.82 -4.42 -2.94
CA ILE A 155 -19.58 -5.22 -2.98
C ILE A 155 -19.62 -6.16 -4.20
N LYS A 156 -20.77 -6.76 -4.53
CA LYS A 156 -20.90 -7.64 -5.69
C LYS A 156 -20.66 -6.92 -7.02
N SER A 157 -20.95 -5.63 -7.07
CA SER A 157 -20.77 -4.82 -8.27
C SER A 157 -19.34 -4.33 -8.47
N CYS A 158 -18.41 -4.53 -7.53
CA CYS A 158 -17.02 -4.10 -7.71
C CYS A 158 -16.19 -5.11 -8.52
N ASP A 159 -15.17 -4.61 -9.21
CA ASP A 159 -14.37 -5.40 -10.14
C ASP A 159 -13.53 -6.44 -9.40
N ALA A 160 -12.94 -6.10 -8.24
CA ALA A 160 -12.20 -7.06 -7.42
C ALA A 160 -13.05 -8.25 -6.97
N TYR A 161 -14.31 -8.03 -6.59
CA TYR A 161 -15.19 -9.13 -6.20
C TYR A 161 -15.44 -10.06 -7.39
N ASN A 162 -15.76 -9.50 -8.55
CA ASN A 162 -16.04 -10.27 -9.77
C ASN A 162 -14.82 -11.06 -10.25
N HIS A 163 -13.64 -10.44 -10.26
CA HIS A 163 -12.39 -11.12 -10.62
C HIS A 163 -12.06 -12.25 -9.65
N LEU A 164 -12.21 -12.03 -8.34
CA LEU A 164 -11.98 -13.06 -7.34
C LEU A 164 -13.04 -14.18 -7.43
N ALA A 165 -14.30 -13.85 -7.69
CA ALA A 165 -15.37 -14.84 -7.90
C ALA A 165 -15.04 -15.79 -9.05
N GLN A 166 -14.59 -15.23 -10.18
CA GLN A 166 -14.15 -16.02 -11.33
C GLN A 166 -12.97 -16.93 -10.97
N ALA A 167 -11.95 -16.39 -10.32
CA ALA A 167 -10.77 -17.18 -9.91
C ALA A 167 -11.15 -18.32 -8.94
N LEU A 168 -12.06 -18.08 -8.00
CA LEU A 168 -12.53 -19.11 -7.06
C LEU A 168 -13.36 -20.19 -7.75
N ASP A 169 -14.13 -19.85 -8.78
CA ASP A 169 -14.85 -20.85 -9.59
C ASP A 169 -13.91 -21.73 -10.42
N GLU A 170 -12.74 -21.21 -10.81
CA GLU A 170 -11.70 -21.95 -11.53
C GLU A 170 -10.85 -22.84 -10.60
N ILE A 171 -10.60 -22.40 -9.37
CA ILE A 171 -9.70 -23.09 -8.42
C ILE A 171 -10.47 -24.10 -7.56
N ASP A 172 -11.38 -23.63 -6.71
CA ASP A 172 -12.11 -24.45 -5.74
C ASP A 172 -13.30 -23.68 -5.14
N LYS A 173 -14.52 -24.18 -5.37
CA LYS A 173 -15.75 -23.58 -4.84
C LYS A 173 -15.86 -23.66 -3.32
N SER A 174 -15.21 -24.64 -2.68
CA SER A 174 -15.24 -24.78 -1.22
C SER A 174 -14.54 -23.63 -0.49
N LEU A 175 -13.62 -22.93 -1.17
CA LEU A 175 -12.97 -21.74 -0.62
C LEU A 175 -13.96 -20.59 -0.37
N LYS A 176 -15.06 -20.52 -1.12
CA LYS A 176 -16.10 -19.50 -0.91
C LYS A 176 -16.72 -19.59 0.49
N GLU A 177 -16.80 -20.79 1.06
CA GLU A 177 -17.40 -21.02 2.38
C GLU A 177 -16.57 -20.45 3.53
N ILE A 178 -15.26 -20.28 3.32
CA ILE A 178 -14.32 -19.81 4.36
C ILE A 178 -13.87 -18.36 4.17
N ILE A 179 -14.24 -17.72 3.05
CA ILE A 179 -13.88 -16.34 2.77
C ILE A 179 -14.91 -15.39 3.36
N GLN A 180 -14.40 -14.39 4.07
CA GLN A 180 -15.15 -13.22 4.49
C GLN A 180 -14.74 -12.03 3.63
N VAL A 181 -15.71 -11.17 3.32
CA VAL A 181 -15.50 -9.94 2.56
C VAL A 181 -15.98 -8.72 3.32
N SER A 182 -15.29 -7.60 3.16
CA SER A 182 -15.65 -6.31 3.73
C SER A 182 -14.97 -5.17 2.98
N VAL A 183 -15.18 -3.93 3.43
CA VAL A 183 -14.45 -2.75 2.95
C VAL A 183 -13.57 -2.20 4.06
N LEU A 184 -12.28 -2.05 3.76
CA LEU A 184 -11.33 -1.34 4.61
C LEU A 184 -11.18 0.09 4.11
N ARG A 185 -11.30 1.08 5.00
CA ARG A 185 -11.12 2.50 4.64
C ARG A 185 -9.76 3.00 5.08
N HIS A 186 -8.85 3.17 4.12
CA HIS A 186 -7.56 3.81 4.37
C HIS A 186 -7.77 5.32 4.58
N PRO A 187 -7.17 5.93 5.61
CA PRO A 187 -7.39 7.35 5.90
C PRO A 187 -7.02 8.31 4.77
N MET A 188 -6.06 7.92 3.93
CA MET A 188 -5.53 8.76 2.84
C MET A 188 -5.98 8.30 1.45
N ASN A 189 -6.19 6.98 1.29
CA ASN A 189 -6.35 6.36 -0.04
C ASN A 189 -7.75 5.77 -0.23
N GLY A 190 -8.69 6.14 0.64
CA GLY A 190 -10.08 5.76 0.49
C GLY A 190 -10.33 4.26 0.69
N PRO A 191 -11.36 3.70 0.03
CA PRO A 191 -11.82 2.34 0.27
C PRO A 191 -11.01 1.27 -0.48
N PHE A 192 -10.81 0.15 0.20
CA PHE A 192 -10.22 -1.07 -0.29
C PHE A 192 -11.20 -2.21 -0.10
N PHE A 193 -11.42 -3.01 -1.13
CA PHE A 193 -12.05 -4.30 -0.98
C PHE A 193 -11.12 -5.23 -0.19
N LEU A 194 -11.67 -5.84 0.86
CA LEU A 194 -10.98 -6.79 1.72
C LEU A 194 -11.64 -8.16 1.53
N ALA A 195 -10.85 -9.14 1.11
CA ALA A 195 -11.21 -10.55 1.17
C ALA A 195 -10.24 -11.27 2.10
N GLN A 196 -10.74 -12.08 3.04
CA GLN A 196 -9.89 -12.81 3.97
C GLN A 196 -10.38 -14.23 4.17
N ALA A 197 -9.44 -15.17 4.21
CA ALA A 197 -9.68 -16.57 4.55
C ALA A 197 -8.96 -16.91 5.85
N SER A 198 -9.68 -17.55 6.78
CA SER A 198 -9.09 -18.05 8.01
C SER A 198 -8.17 -19.24 7.72
N ILE A 199 -6.95 -19.15 8.22
CA ILE A 199 -5.99 -20.25 8.23
C ILE A 199 -6.15 -20.94 9.58
N HIS A 200 -7.05 -21.92 9.65
CA HIS A 200 -7.07 -22.83 10.78
C HIS A 200 -5.82 -23.73 10.69
N PRO A 201 -4.98 -23.78 11.73
CA PRO A 201 -4.02 -24.88 11.87
C PRO A 201 -4.73 -26.20 12.16
#